data_AF-C6CIW7-F1
#
_entry.id   AF-C6CIW7-F1
#
_cell.length_a   1.000
_cell.length_b   1.000
_cell.length_c   1.000
_cell.angle_alpha   90.00
_cell.angle_beta   90.00
_cell.angle_gamma   90.00
#
_symmetry.space_group_name_H-M   'P 1'
#
loop_
_entity.id
_entity.type
_entity.pdbx_description
1 polymer ?
#
loop_
_entity_poly.entity_id
_entity_poly.type
_entity_poly.pdbx_seq_one_letter_code
_entity_poly.pdbx_strand_id
1 'polypeptide(L)'
;MPESSLQQPLFRIDECTDLMVDACVCSENGDLVFVSIWARDTAVQQFIARLTLGHDEDGLNQFHLVTEHGGSVPVFIPSVERLEKRLTRNYRRTLFGSITNLWLFDQRCICPDKSTASAFALLPRSATPTVRLWQLVKDTCPLPLLDHWQTPMLALLHSRNMLHKLPVALGPLQGFHLGLDVPALTDALGELIRNGVLTAYPSPSPVWIPQAVA
;
A
#
# COMPACT_ATOMS: atom_id res chain seq x y z
N MET A 1 15.97 23.35 16.89
CA MET A 1 17.00 22.34 16.58
C MET A 1 16.49 21.57 15.38
N PRO A 2 17.25 21.39 14.28
CA PRO A 2 16.81 20.48 13.24
C PRO A 2 16.93 19.06 13.82
N GLU A 3 15.83 18.31 13.78
CA GLU A 3 15.81 16.90 14.10
C GLU A 3 16.90 16.20 13.27
N SER A 4 17.65 15.32 13.91
CA SER A 4 18.63 14.44 13.28
C SER A 4 17.97 13.72 12.09
N SER A 5 18.16 14.26 10.89
CA SER A 5 17.71 13.64 9.65
C SER A 5 18.46 12.32 9.53
N LEU A 6 17.81 11.21 9.84
CA LEU A 6 18.23 9.91 9.34
C LEU A 6 18.43 10.11 7.83
N GLN A 7 19.68 9.98 7.37
CA GLN A 7 20.01 10.02 5.95
C GLN A 7 19.20 8.91 5.29
N GLN A 8 18.10 9.27 4.64
CA GLN A 8 17.29 8.30 3.93
C GLN A 8 18.05 7.95 2.65
N PRO A 9 18.30 6.65 2.40
CA PRO A 9 18.94 6.21 1.17
C PRO A 9 18.17 6.71 -0.04
N LEU A 10 18.88 7.26 -1.02
CA LEU A 10 18.34 7.46 -2.36
C LEU A 10 18.85 6.34 -3.26
N PHE A 11 17.93 5.58 -3.84
CA PHE A 11 18.20 4.48 -4.75
C PHE A 11 18.25 5.00 -6.19
N ARG A 12 19.13 4.43 -7.02
CA ARG A 12 19.21 4.78 -8.45
C ARG A 12 18.40 3.80 -9.27
N ILE A 13 17.88 4.28 -10.41
CA ILE A 13 17.28 3.42 -11.43
C ILE A 13 18.34 3.15 -12.50
N ASP A 14 18.69 1.88 -12.74
CA ASP A 14 19.75 1.52 -13.69
C ASP A 14 19.44 2.01 -15.13
N GLU A 15 18.19 1.85 -15.56
CA GLU A 15 17.72 2.23 -16.88
C GLU A 15 17.54 3.74 -17.06
N CYS A 16 17.59 4.51 -15.97
CA CYS A 16 17.33 5.94 -15.92
C CYS A 16 18.20 6.63 -14.85
N THR A 17 19.47 6.86 -15.19
CA THR A 17 20.49 7.31 -14.22
C THR A 17 20.26 8.69 -13.61
N ASP A 18 19.43 9.53 -14.24
CA ASP A 18 19.04 10.87 -13.76
C ASP A 18 17.88 10.85 -12.74
N LEU A 19 17.33 9.67 -12.44
CA LEU A 19 16.23 9.48 -11.49
C LEU A 19 16.75 8.92 -10.16
N MET A 20 16.26 9.49 -9.07
CA MET A 20 16.52 9.02 -7.70
C MET A 20 15.22 8.61 -7.02
N VAL A 21 15.24 7.50 -6.28
CA VAL A 21 14.08 6.94 -5.58
C VAL A 21 14.30 6.99 -4.09
N ASP A 22 13.35 7.54 -3.33
CA ASP A 22 13.42 7.57 -1.86
C ASP A 22 12.51 6.53 -1.19
N ALA A 23 11.54 5.98 -1.94
CA ALA A 23 10.66 4.92 -1.48
C ALA A 23 10.16 4.07 -2.65
N CYS A 24 10.13 2.75 -2.46
CA CYS A 24 9.55 1.81 -3.41
C CYS A 24 8.89 0.65 -2.65
N VAL A 25 7.70 0.23 -3.08
CA VAL A 25 6.98 -0.92 -2.53
C VAL A 25 6.50 -1.76 -3.71
N CYS A 26 6.76 -3.07 -3.65
CA CYS A 26 6.33 -4.02 -4.68
C CYS A 26 5.42 -5.10 -4.11
N SER A 27 4.60 -5.68 -4.97
CA SER A 27 3.78 -6.84 -4.67
C SER A 27 4.64 -8.09 -4.43
N GLU A 28 3.99 -9.19 -4.10
CA GLU A 28 4.59 -10.52 -3.96
C GLU A 28 5.20 -11.01 -5.28
N ASN A 29 4.65 -10.56 -6.41
CA ASN A 29 5.13 -10.90 -7.75
C ASN A 29 6.24 -9.92 -8.24
N GLY A 30 6.56 -8.89 -7.44
CA GLY A 30 7.49 -7.83 -7.84
C GLY A 30 6.85 -6.69 -8.63
N ASP A 31 5.52 -6.68 -8.80
CA ASP A 31 4.81 -5.59 -9.48
C ASP A 31 4.87 -4.31 -8.65
N LEU A 32 5.02 -3.17 -9.31
CA LEU A 32 5.02 -1.86 -8.70
C LEU A 32 3.69 -1.57 -7.99
N VAL A 33 3.75 -1.41 -6.67
CA VAL A 33 2.62 -0.92 -5.85
C VAL A 33 2.76 0.56 -5.57
N PHE A 34 3.98 1.03 -5.28
CA PHE A 34 4.29 2.44 -5.05
C PHE A 34 5.75 2.75 -5.36
N VAL A 35 6.03 3.91 -5.95
CA VAL A 35 7.37 4.49 -6.01
C VAL A 35 7.29 6.01 -5.92
N SER A 36 8.25 6.61 -5.21
CA SER A 36 8.46 8.05 -5.16
C SER A 36 9.82 8.36 -5.79
N ILE A 37 9.79 9.22 -6.82
CA ILE A 37 10.90 9.49 -7.72
C ILE A 37 11.18 10.98 -7.74
N TRP A 38 12.44 11.35 -7.58
CA TRP A 38 12.94 12.72 -7.64
C TRP A 38 13.85 12.89 -8.85
N ALA A 39 13.52 13.87 -9.71
CA ALA A 39 14.37 14.24 -10.84
C ALA A 39 13.99 15.61 -11.42
N ARG A 40 14.71 16.03 -12.47
CA ARG A 40 14.31 17.16 -13.31
C ARG A 40 13.04 16.82 -14.08
N ASP A 41 12.23 17.83 -14.38
CA ASP A 41 10.94 17.64 -15.06
C ASP A 41 11.09 16.89 -16.39
N THR A 42 12.12 17.17 -17.19
CA THR A 42 12.39 16.48 -18.46
C THR A 42 12.66 14.99 -18.27
N ALA A 43 13.44 14.60 -17.26
CA ALA A 43 13.72 13.21 -16.95
C ALA A 43 12.46 12.47 -16.44
N VAL A 44 11.64 13.15 -15.62
CA VAL A 44 10.34 12.61 -15.18
C VAL A 44 9.39 12.38 -16.37
N GLN A 45 9.30 13.34 -17.31
CA GLN A 45 8.44 13.19 -18.49
C GLN A 45 8.93 12.07 -19.41
N GLN A 46 10.25 11.98 -19.64
CA GLN A 46 10.83 10.89 -20.42
C GLN A 46 10.53 9.53 -19.77
N PHE A 47 10.67 9.42 -18.44
CA PHE A 47 10.34 8.20 -17.72
C PHE A 47 8.88 7.79 -17.91
N ILE A 48 7.93 8.71 -17.71
CA ILE A 48 6.49 8.44 -17.91
C ILE A 48 6.19 8.04 -19.36
N ALA A 49 6.83 8.68 -20.34
CA ALA A 49 6.67 8.35 -21.74
C ALA A 49 7.13 6.90 -22.02
N ARG A 50 8.30 6.51 -21.50
CA ARG A 50 8.81 5.14 -21.63
C ARG A 50 7.90 4.11 -20.97
N LEU A 51 7.33 4.40 -19.80
CA LEU A 51 6.33 3.52 -19.17
C LEU A 51 5.11 3.34 -20.06
N THR A 52 4.64 4.40 -20.72
CA THR A 52 3.47 4.35 -21.62
C THR A 52 3.74 3.53 -22.88
N LEU A 53 4.97 3.55 -23.40
CA LEU A 53 5.39 2.78 -24.58
C LEU A 53 5.51 1.27 -24.29
N GLY A 54 5.72 0.87 -23.03
CA GLY A 54 5.67 -0.53 -22.62
C GLY A 54 6.70 -1.42 -23.33
N HIS A 55 6.24 -2.25 -24.28
CA HIS A 55 7.06 -3.19 -25.07
C HIS A 55 7.58 -2.62 -26.40
N ASP A 56 7.15 -1.42 -26.79
CA ASP A 56 7.63 -0.76 -28.00
C ASP A 56 9.12 -0.36 -27.87
N GLU A 57 9.72 0.07 -28.98
CA GLU A 57 11.10 0.56 -28.99
C GLU A 57 11.27 1.71 -27.97
N ASP A 58 12.30 1.59 -27.11
CA ASP A 58 12.57 2.45 -25.93
C ASP A 58 11.53 2.43 -24.77
N GLY A 59 10.54 1.54 -24.83
CA GLY A 59 9.58 1.30 -23.75
C GLY A 59 10.21 0.74 -22.47
N LEU A 60 9.49 0.85 -21.35
CA LEU A 60 9.93 0.39 -20.04
C LEU A 60 8.80 -0.36 -19.32
N ASN A 61 8.90 -1.70 -19.30
CA ASN A 61 7.98 -2.60 -18.60
C ASN A 61 8.51 -3.10 -17.26
N GLN A 62 9.79 -2.83 -16.97
CA GLN A 62 10.45 -3.12 -15.71
C GLN A 62 11.63 -2.17 -15.54
N PHE A 63 12.06 -1.94 -14.31
CA PHE A 63 13.30 -1.24 -14.03
C PHE A 63 13.98 -1.81 -12.79
N HIS A 64 15.27 -1.53 -12.62
CA HIS A 64 16.06 -2.04 -11.51
C HIS A 64 16.46 -0.92 -10.54
N LEU A 65 16.20 -1.15 -9.25
CA LEU A 65 16.66 -0.28 -8.19
C LEU A 65 17.99 -0.77 -7.64
N VAL A 66 19.00 0.09 -7.69
CA VAL A 66 20.32 -0.17 -7.10
C VAL A 66 20.29 0.21 -5.63
N THR A 67 20.46 -0.80 -4.78
CA THR A 67 20.59 -0.65 -3.32
C THR A 67 21.99 -0.19 -2.92
N GLU A 68 22.14 0.38 -1.73
CA GLU A 68 23.44 0.88 -1.23
C GLU A 68 24.53 -0.20 -1.18
N HIS A 69 24.14 -1.48 -1.04
CA HIS A 69 25.05 -2.62 -1.01
C HIS A 69 25.40 -3.15 -2.42
N GLY A 70 24.99 -2.45 -3.48
CA GLY A 70 25.18 -2.87 -4.88
C GLY A 70 24.22 -3.98 -5.33
N GLY A 71 23.23 -4.35 -4.52
CA GLY A 71 22.17 -5.27 -4.92
C GLY A 71 21.20 -4.59 -5.88
N SER A 72 20.71 -5.35 -6.86
CA SER A 72 19.73 -4.88 -7.85
C SER A 72 18.36 -5.49 -7.54
N VAL A 73 17.35 -4.65 -7.36
CA VAL A 73 15.96 -5.06 -7.09
C VAL A 73 15.10 -4.80 -8.33
N PRO A 74 14.60 -5.84 -9.02
CA PRO A 74 13.71 -5.67 -10.15
C PRO A 74 12.35 -5.16 -9.70
N VAL A 75 11.79 -4.21 -10.45
CA VAL A 75 10.45 -3.65 -10.25
C VAL A 75 9.71 -3.78 -11.57
N PHE A 76 8.65 -4.58 -11.58
CA PHE A 76 7.84 -4.80 -12.77
C PHE A 76 6.71 -3.78 -12.85
N ILE A 77 6.47 -3.25 -14.04
CA ILE A 77 5.37 -2.30 -14.27
C ILE A 77 4.12 -3.14 -14.57
N PRO A 78 3.07 -3.09 -13.75
CA PRO A 78 1.79 -3.73 -14.07
C PRO A 78 1.14 -3.01 -15.26
N SER A 79 -0.16 -3.21 -15.52
CA SER A 79 -0.85 -2.33 -16.48
C SER A 79 -0.73 -0.88 -16.03
N VAL A 80 -0.20 -0.02 -16.91
CA VAL A 80 -0.04 1.42 -16.67
C VAL A 80 -1.38 2.09 -16.37
N GLU A 81 -2.49 1.53 -16.89
CA GLU A 81 -3.86 1.98 -16.64
C GLU A 81 -4.26 1.85 -15.16
N ARG A 82 -3.61 0.95 -14.42
CA ARG A 82 -3.84 0.74 -12.98
C ARG A 82 -2.99 1.66 -12.12
N LEU A 83 -2.00 2.34 -12.71
CA LEU A 83 -1.12 3.25 -12.00
C LEU A 83 -1.68 4.66 -12.04
N GLU A 84 -1.84 5.22 -10.86
CA GLU A 84 -2.13 6.63 -10.67
C GLU A 84 -0.82 7.41 -10.52
N LYS A 85 -0.80 8.63 -11.04
CA LYS A 85 0.36 9.53 -10.94
C LYS A 85 0.03 10.81 -10.17
N ARG A 86 0.93 11.21 -9.28
CA ARG A 86 0.89 12.51 -8.59
C ARG A 86 2.23 13.20 -8.75
N LEU A 87 2.22 14.47 -9.15
CA LEU A 87 3.42 15.27 -9.36
C LEU A 87 3.41 16.45 -8.39
N THR A 88 4.51 16.65 -7.65
CA THR A 88 4.71 17.81 -6.79
C THR A 88 5.94 18.59 -7.24
N ARG A 89 5.77 19.90 -7.45
CA ARG A 89 6.85 20.82 -7.86
C ARG A 89 7.21 21.75 -6.70
N ASN A 90 7.89 21.19 -5.68
CA ASN A 90 8.23 21.94 -4.48
C ASN A 90 9.48 22.82 -4.63
N TYR A 91 10.49 22.38 -5.40
CA TYR A 91 11.77 23.08 -5.49
C TYR A 91 11.92 23.77 -6.84
N ARG A 92 11.48 25.03 -6.91
CA ARG A 92 11.66 25.91 -8.07
C ARG A 92 12.95 26.73 -7.89
N ARG A 93 13.67 26.97 -8.99
CA ARG A 93 14.89 27.82 -9.03
C ARG A 93 16.08 27.29 -8.20
N THR A 94 16.33 25.98 -8.21
CA THR A 94 17.58 25.44 -7.66
C THR A 94 18.74 25.62 -8.65
N LEU A 95 19.98 25.45 -8.20
CA LEU A 95 21.17 25.39 -9.08
C LEU A 95 21.05 24.30 -10.16
N PHE A 96 20.19 23.30 -9.94
CA PHE A 96 19.94 22.18 -10.84
C PHE A 96 18.66 22.33 -11.67
N GLY A 97 18.03 23.50 -11.64
CA GLY A 97 16.73 23.75 -12.26
C GLY A 97 15.55 23.48 -11.33
N SER A 98 14.41 23.09 -11.89
CA SER A 98 13.23 22.68 -11.10
C SER A 98 13.26 21.18 -10.88
N ILE A 99 13.22 20.77 -9.60
CA ILE A 99 13.11 19.36 -9.22
C ILE A 99 11.65 19.03 -8.95
N THR A 100 11.21 17.90 -9.48
CA THR A 100 9.86 17.36 -9.34
C THR A 100 9.91 16.06 -8.56
N ASN A 101 8.94 15.87 -7.65
CA ASN A 101 8.65 14.57 -7.07
C ASN A 101 7.47 13.93 -7.83
N LEU A 102 7.70 12.77 -8.41
CA LEU A 102 6.69 11.91 -9.02
C LEU A 102 6.37 10.75 -8.08
N TRP A 103 5.09 10.59 -7.75
CA TRP A 103 4.57 9.36 -7.16
C TRP A 103 3.81 8.57 -8.21
N LEU A 104 4.16 7.30 -8.36
CA LEU A 104 3.38 6.31 -9.11
C LEU A 104 2.92 5.23 -8.15
N PHE A 105 1.65 4.86 -8.23
CA PHE A 105 1.10 3.86 -7.32
C PHE A 105 -0.13 3.15 -7.89
N ASP A 106 -0.35 1.90 -7.48
CA ASP A 106 -1.55 1.14 -7.84
C ASP A 106 -2.80 1.82 -7.27
N GLN A 107 -3.83 2.00 -8.08
CA GLN A 107 -5.10 2.65 -7.71
C GLN A 107 -5.76 2.01 -6.47
N ARG A 108 -5.48 0.73 -6.21
CA ARG A 108 -5.90 0.01 -5.00
C ARG A 108 -5.33 0.54 -3.69
N CYS A 109 -4.34 1.45 -3.75
CA CYS A 109 -3.86 2.20 -2.59
C CYS A 109 -4.83 3.31 -2.15
N ILE A 110 -5.75 3.74 -3.03
CA ILE A 110 -6.75 4.78 -2.75
C ILE A 110 -8.14 4.16 -2.58
N CYS A 111 -8.54 3.29 -3.51
CA CYS A 111 -9.87 2.71 -3.54
C CYS A 111 -9.76 1.19 -3.69
N PRO A 112 -10.34 0.40 -2.77
CA PRO A 112 -10.36 -1.05 -2.90
C PRO A 112 -10.98 -1.51 -4.23
N ASP A 113 -10.39 -2.53 -4.84
CA ASP A 113 -11.00 -3.21 -5.97
C ASP A 113 -12.11 -4.14 -5.46
N LYS A 114 -13.36 -3.72 -5.70
CA LYS A 114 -14.55 -4.45 -5.26
C LYS A 114 -14.77 -5.76 -6.02
N SER A 115 -14.21 -5.89 -7.23
CA SER A 115 -14.38 -7.10 -8.04
C SER A 115 -13.53 -8.27 -7.51
N THR A 116 -12.31 -7.95 -7.06
CA THR A 116 -11.37 -8.92 -6.50
C THR A 116 -11.33 -8.90 -4.97
N ALA A 117 -12.09 -8.00 -4.33
CA ALA A 117 -12.04 -7.72 -2.91
C ALA A 117 -10.59 -7.53 -2.40
N SER A 118 -9.81 -6.75 -3.15
CA SER A 118 -8.39 -6.51 -2.88
C SER A 118 -8.05 -5.03 -2.71
N ALA A 119 -7.08 -4.74 -1.85
CA ALA A 119 -6.60 -3.39 -1.59
C ALA A 119 -5.15 -3.39 -1.08
N PHE A 120 -4.48 -2.25 -1.20
CA PHE A 120 -3.16 -2.04 -0.60
C PHE A 120 -3.19 -0.94 0.44
N ALA A 121 -2.40 -1.09 1.50
CA ALA A 121 -2.10 -0.01 2.43
C ALA A 121 -0.61 0.32 2.43
N LEU A 122 -0.31 1.60 2.25
CA LEU A 122 1.03 2.17 2.41
C LEU A 122 1.07 2.94 3.72
N LEU A 123 2.00 2.58 4.60
CA LEU A 123 2.12 3.17 5.92
C LEU A 123 3.58 3.54 6.19
N PRO A 124 3.87 4.63 6.92
CA PRO A 124 5.19 4.85 7.47
C PRO A 124 5.59 3.67 8.35
N ARG A 125 6.87 3.28 8.32
CA ARG A 125 7.39 2.20 9.19
C ARG A 125 7.25 2.50 10.68
N SER A 126 7.21 3.77 11.05
CA SER A 126 7.00 4.22 12.43
C SER A 126 5.53 4.15 12.88
N ALA A 127 4.58 3.97 11.97
CA ALA A 127 3.16 4.00 12.29
C ALA A 127 2.66 2.63 12.78
N THR A 128 1.75 2.65 13.77
CA THR A 128 1.03 1.44 14.20
C THR A 128 -0.06 1.10 13.17
N PRO A 129 -0.05 -0.10 12.56
CA PRO A 129 -0.88 -0.39 11.40
C PRO A 129 -2.34 -0.71 11.75
N THR A 130 -2.64 -1.16 12.97
CA THR A 130 -3.92 -1.77 13.37
C THR A 130 -5.16 -0.96 12.98
N VAL A 131 -5.20 0.33 13.29
CA VAL A 131 -6.36 1.18 12.99
C VAL A 131 -6.55 1.38 11.49
N ARG A 132 -5.45 1.60 10.75
CA ARG A 132 -5.50 1.82 9.30
C ARG A 132 -5.84 0.54 8.54
N LEU A 133 -5.28 -0.60 8.95
CA LEU A 133 -5.62 -1.90 8.36
C LEU A 133 -7.06 -2.29 8.64
N TRP A 134 -7.59 -1.98 9.83
CA TRP A 134 -9.00 -2.23 10.11
C TRP A 134 -9.93 -1.41 9.23
N GLN A 135 -9.62 -0.14 9.01
CA GLN A 135 -10.40 0.69 8.09
C GLN A 135 -10.34 0.12 6.66
N LEU A 136 -9.16 -0.30 6.20
CA LEU A 136 -8.99 -0.94 4.89
C LEU A 136 -9.86 -2.21 4.76
N VAL A 137 -9.88 -3.04 5.81
CA VAL A 137 -10.73 -4.24 5.86
C VAL A 137 -12.21 -3.89 5.76
N LYS A 138 -12.69 -2.89 6.52
CA LYS A 138 -14.08 -2.43 6.44
C LYS A 138 -14.44 -1.84 5.06
N ASP A 139 -13.52 -1.13 4.43
CA ASP A 139 -13.74 -0.51 3.13
C ASP A 139 -13.74 -1.53 1.98
N THR A 140 -13.04 -2.66 2.16
CA THR A 140 -12.85 -3.71 1.14
C THR A 140 -13.85 -4.86 1.29
N CYS A 141 -14.21 -5.22 2.52
CA CYS A 141 -15.07 -6.36 2.80
C CYS A 141 -16.54 -6.04 2.44
N PRO A 142 -17.24 -6.89 1.67
CA PRO A 142 -18.65 -6.67 1.36
C PRO A 142 -19.59 -6.99 2.54
N LEU A 143 -19.08 -7.61 3.61
CA LEU A 143 -19.86 -8.01 4.78
C LEU A 143 -19.90 -6.87 5.82
N PRO A 144 -21.02 -6.69 6.54
CA PRO A 144 -21.10 -5.70 7.60
C PRO A 144 -20.26 -6.14 8.81
N LEU A 145 -19.11 -5.49 9.01
CA LEU A 145 -18.20 -5.77 10.12
C LEU A 145 -18.42 -4.79 11.27
N LEU A 146 -18.46 -5.30 12.50
CA LEU A 146 -18.59 -4.50 13.72
C LEU A 146 -17.22 -4.10 14.27
N ASP A 147 -17.09 -2.89 14.81
CA ASP A 147 -15.80 -2.36 15.23
C ASP A 147 -15.11 -3.20 16.32
N HIS A 148 -15.86 -3.81 17.24
CA HIS A 148 -15.28 -4.67 18.27
C HIS A 148 -14.78 -6.02 17.73
N TRP A 149 -15.09 -6.36 16.47
CA TRP A 149 -14.54 -7.55 15.81
C TRP A 149 -13.10 -7.34 15.31
N GLN A 150 -12.56 -6.12 15.38
CA GLN A 150 -11.25 -5.76 14.83
C GLN A 150 -10.14 -6.77 15.19
N THR A 151 -9.96 -7.07 16.47
CA THR A 151 -8.86 -7.94 16.93
C THR A 151 -8.98 -9.38 16.39
N PRO A 152 -10.10 -10.10 16.61
CA PRO A 152 -10.25 -11.46 16.07
C PRO A 152 -10.24 -11.47 14.54
N MET A 153 -10.76 -10.42 13.89
CA MET A 153 -10.76 -10.31 12.43
C MET A 153 -9.37 -10.15 11.85
N LEU A 154 -8.57 -9.21 12.36
CA LEU A 154 -7.21 -9.03 11.90
C LEU A 154 -6.40 -10.30 12.15
N ALA A 155 -6.55 -10.96 13.31
CA ALA A 155 -5.87 -12.23 13.58
C ALA A 155 -6.24 -13.32 12.56
N LEU A 156 -7.53 -13.47 12.26
CA LEU A 156 -8.04 -14.43 11.26
C LEU A 156 -7.44 -14.14 9.87
N LEU A 157 -7.49 -12.89 9.42
CA LEU A 157 -7.01 -12.50 8.08
C LEU A 157 -5.51 -12.76 7.91
N HIS A 158 -4.71 -12.50 8.95
CA HIS A 158 -3.28 -12.86 8.93
C HIS A 158 -3.08 -14.38 8.91
N SER A 159 -3.82 -15.13 9.73
CA SER A 159 -3.68 -16.60 9.77
C SER A 159 -4.07 -17.30 8.46
N ARG A 160 -4.96 -16.68 7.67
CA ARG A 160 -5.41 -17.19 6.37
C ARG A 160 -4.66 -16.57 5.20
N ASN A 161 -3.61 -15.79 5.45
CA ASN A 161 -2.82 -15.10 4.43
C ASN A 161 -3.67 -14.20 3.50
N MET A 162 -4.77 -13.65 4.03
CA MET A 162 -5.61 -12.67 3.33
C MET A 162 -5.16 -11.24 3.61
N LEU A 163 -4.42 -11.03 4.71
CA LEU A 163 -3.79 -9.77 5.07
C LEU A 163 -2.35 -10.04 5.49
N HIS A 164 -1.40 -9.48 4.76
CA HIS A 164 0.02 -9.68 5.04
C HIS A 164 0.86 -8.50 4.57
N LYS A 165 2.09 -8.46 5.07
CA LYS A 165 3.06 -7.42 4.71
C LYS A 165 3.67 -7.74 3.35
N LEU A 166 3.84 -6.72 2.52
CA LEU A 166 4.54 -6.84 1.25
C LEU A 166 6.04 -7.07 1.48
N PRO A 167 6.67 -8.00 0.72
CA PRO A 167 8.04 -8.43 0.98
C PRO A 167 9.08 -7.37 0.62
N VAL A 168 8.84 -6.63 -0.47
CA VAL A 168 9.75 -5.59 -0.95
C VAL A 168 9.19 -4.23 -0.57
N ALA A 169 9.87 -3.58 0.38
CA ALA A 169 9.64 -2.20 0.72
C ALA A 169 11.00 -1.53 1.00
N LEU A 170 11.35 -0.54 0.19
CA LEU A 170 12.55 0.28 0.30
C LEU A 170 12.16 1.67 0.81
N GLY A 171 13.03 2.28 1.61
CA GLY A 171 12.79 3.60 2.20
C GLY A 171 11.83 3.57 3.41
N PRO A 172 11.19 4.70 3.74
CA PRO A 172 10.46 4.90 4.99
C PRO A 172 9.08 4.23 5.06
N LEU A 173 8.63 3.61 3.97
CA LEU A 173 7.31 3.00 3.89
C LEU A 173 7.37 1.49 4.11
N GLN A 174 6.25 0.96 4.57
CA GLN A 174 5.91 -0.46 4.52
C GLN A 174 4.57 -0.62 3.79
N GLY A 175 4.45 -1.70 3.03
CA GLY A 175 3.23 -2.06 2.32
C GLY A 175 2.52 -3.24 2.97
N PHE A 176 1.20 -3.25 2.87
CA PHE A 176 0.34 -4.38 3.21
C PHE A 176 -0.59 -4.67 2.05
N HIS A 177 -0.82 -5.94 1.78
CA HIS A 177 -1.81 -6.41 0.82
C HIS A 177 -2.97 -7.03 1.58
N LEU A 178 -4.18 -6.63 1.21
CA LEU A 178 -5.42 -7.25 1.60
C LEU A 178 -6.03 -7.89 0.35
N GLY A 179 -6.20 -9.21 0.36
CA GLY A 179 -6.91 -9.97 -0.67
C GLY A 179 -7.89 -10.92 -0.01
N LEU A 180 -9.19 -10.60 -0.09
CA LEU A 180 -10.22 -11.36 0.61
C LEU A 180 -10.75 -12.50 -0.26
N ASP A 181 -10.62 -13.74 0.22
CA ASP A 181 -11.47 -14.84 -0.23
C ASP A 181 -12.82 -14.72 0.50
N VAL A 182 -13.77 -14.02 -0.12
CA VAL A 182 -15.07 -13.69 0.48
C VAL A 182 -15.86 -14.95 0.87
N PRO A 183 -15.96 -16.01 0.04
CA PRO A 183 -16.56 -17.27 0.46
C PRO A 183 -15.91 -17.87 1.71
N ALA A 184 -14.58 -18.07 1.69
CA ALA A 184 -13.90 -18.69 2.82
C ALA A 184 -13.97 -17.84 4.09
N LEU A 185 -13.98 -16.50 3.94
CA LEU A 185 -14.18 -15.56 5.03
C LEU A 185 -15.58 -15.68 5.63
N THR A 186 -16.61 -15.77 4.79
CA THR A 186 -18.01 -15.89 5.23
C THR A 186 -18.21 -17.13 6.10
N ASP A 187 -17.65 -18.27 5.67
CA ASP A 187 -17.71 -19.52 6.43
C ASP A 187 -17.02 -19.38 7.80
N ALA A 188 -15.82 -18.79 7.81
CA ALA A 188 -15.05 -18.57 9.03
C ALA A 188 -15.77 -17.65 10.03
N LEU A 189 -16.39 -16.58 9.54
CA LEU A 189 -17.18 -15.67 10.37
C LEU A 189 -18.39 -16.40 10.95
N GLY A 190 -19.07 -17.22 10.16
CA GLY A 190 -20.17 -18.06 10.64
C GLY A 190 -19.75 -18.97 11.79
N GLU A 191 -18.57 -19.60 11.71
CA GLU A 191 -18.02 -20.42 12.79
C GLU A 191 -17.70 -19.61 14.04
N LEU A 192 -17.03 -18.46 13.89
CA LEU A 192 -16.68 -17.62 15.03
C LEU A 192 -17.92 -17.05 15.74
N ILE A 193 -18.99 -16.76 15.00
CA ILE A 193 -20.28 -16.34 15.57
C ILE A 193 -20.92 -17.51 16.33
N ARG A 194 -20.99 -18.71 15.73
CA ARG A 194 -21.55 -19.90 16.39
C ARG A 194 -20.79 -20.29 17.66
N ASN A 195 -19.48 -20.05 17.69
CA ASN A 195 -18.62 -20.32 18.85
C ASN A 195 -18.62 -19.18 19.88
N GLY A 196 -19.40 -18.10 19.66
CA GLY A 196 -19.51 -16.98 20.60
C GLY A 196 -18.29 -16.06 20.66
N VAL A 197 -17.32 -16.22 19.75
CA VAL A 197 -16.13 -15.35 19.66
C VAL A 197 -16.51 -13.99 19.07
N LEU A 198 -17.37 -14.00 18.03
CA LEU A 198 -17.93 -12.79 17.45
C LEU A 198 -19.38 -12.62 17.92
N THR A 199 -19.65 -11.51 18.59
CA THR A 199 -20.96 -11.19 19.16
C THR A 199 -21.56 -9.96 18.47
N ALA A 200 -22.89 -9.84 18.47
CA ALA A 200 -23.57 -8.65 17.94
C ALA A 200 -23.34 -7.39 18.80
N TYR A 201 -22.99 -7.56 20.08
CA TYR A 201 -22.77 -6.47 21.03
C TYR A 201 -21.38 -6.59 21.68
N PRO A 202 -20.68 -5.47 21.93
CA PRO A 202 -19.42 -5.48 22.66
C PRO A 202 -19.64 -5.96 24.11
N SER A 203 -18.73 -6.78 24.63
CA SER A 203 -18.81 -7.27 26.02
C SER A 203 -18.11 -6.31 26.99
N PRO A 204 -18.66 -6.08 28.21
CA PRO A 204 -19.95 -6.59 28.69
C PRO A 204 -21.11 -5.75 28.15
N SER A 205 -22.13 -6.42 27.62
CA SER A 205 -23.40 -5.79 27.27
C SER A 205 -23.99 -5.12 28.51
N PRO A 206 -24.51 -3.89 28.45
CA PRO A 206 -25.31 -3.34 29.53
C PRO A 206 -26.50 -4.28 29.73
N VAL A 207 -26.62 -4.87 30.92
CA VAL A 207 -27.77 -5.67 31.30
C VAL A 207 -29.01 -4.80 31.12
N TRP A 208 -29.85 -5.11 30.14
CA TRP A 208 -31.15 -4.47 30.01
C TRP A 208 -32.03 -4.96 31.16
N ILE A 209 -32.12 -4.16 32.22
CA ILE A 209 -33.13 -4.35 33.27
C ILE A 209 -34.39 -3.64 32.77
N PRO A 210 -35.49 -4.35 32.47
CA PRO A 210 -36.74 -3.69 32.15
C PRO A 210 -37.17 -2.87 33.37
N GLN A 211 -37.29 -1.54 33.21
CA GLN A 211 -37.94 -0.71 34.21
C GLN A 211 -39.40 -1.16 34.30
N ALA A 212 -39.77 -1.76 35.43
CA ALA A 212 -41.16 -1.95 35.78
C ALA A 212 -41.81 -0.56 35.86
N VAL A 213 -42.85 -0.37 35.04
CA VAL A 213 -43.70 0.82 35.02
C VAL A 213 -44.32 0.98 36.41
N ALA A 214 -44.12 2.13 37.04
CA ALA A 214 -44.82 2.56 38.25
C ALA A 214 -45.97 3.50 37.89
#